data_AF-A0A9D1JAY2-F1
#
_entry.id   AF-A0A9D1JAY2-F1
#
_cell.length_a   1.000
_cell.length_b   1.000
_cell.length_c   1.000
_cell.angle_alpha   90.00
_cell.angle_beta   90.00
_cell.angle_gamma   90.00
#
_symmetry.space_group_name_H-M   'P 1'
#
loop_
_entity.id
_entity.type
_entity.pdbx_description
1 polymer ?
#
loop_
_entity_poly.entity_id
_entity_poly.type
_entity_poly.pdbx_seq_one_letter_code
_entity_poly.pdbx_strand_id
1 'polypeptide(L)'
;MLNINLIYDELPEGKRQEEITFIRRTAVRGIIYDRDRLLMVQTRLGDYKFPGGGVQENETHEEALKREIAEETGYTDVTICCCFGTVFEQNIDWFEGDDYFQMRSYYYICRLNSDRRQEGKLEGYEQDMEYRGVKTTATEAFAVNRRIRREAWEKSREAGSRYLPRELDGLDRETEVLKQLKDLYVGKMIAQIYGCGQMIRHADRSRMVVDEKEGKANFVTDYDRRVQEEAERCLGEVFPEAVFVGEEEDVHASIEKGQAFIIDPIDGTTNFMKDYHASCISVGMTADGQRVAGVVYNPYLEEFYYAQKGRGAYCNGKAIHVSDEPLERGIVIFGTAPYYQEYADQTFALARKYFDKALDLRRSGSAAIDLCNVAAGRAELYFECVLSPWDFAAGSLIVEEAGGKVTTLEGGPLTLEKKCSVLATNGVVEKI
;
A
#
# COMPACT_ATOMS: atom_id res chain seq x y z
N MET A 1 1.25 -2.11 9.76
CA MET A 1 2.47 -1.92 8.96
C MET A 1 3.20 -0.62 9.27
N LEU A 2 2.59 0.58 9.25
CA LEU A 2 3.26 1.81 9.74
C LEU A 2 2.33 2.76 10.51
N ASN A 3 1.91 2.38 11.72
CA ASN A 3 1.20 3.27 12.66
C ASN A 3 1.89 3.16 14.02
N ILE A 4 2.84 4.05 14.28
CA ILE A 4 3.75 3.98 15.43
C ILE A 4 3.42 5.12 16.39
N ASN A 5 3.37 4.83 17.69
CA ASN A 5 3.27 5.84 18.74
C ASN A 5 4.55 5.81 19.58
N LEU A 6 5.25 6.94 19.63
CA LEU A 6 6.45 7.15 20.45
C LEU A 6 6.11 8.18 21.53
N ILE A 7 5.78 7.70 22.72
CA ILE A 7 5.47 8.53 23.88
C ILE A 7 6.68 8.48 24.80
N TYR A 8 7.45 9.56 24.85
CA TYR A 8 8.61 9.69 25.74
C TYR A 8 8.19 10.19 27.13
N ASP A 9 7.22 11.10 27.16
CA ASP A 9 6.66 11.66 28.39
C ASP A 9 5.14 11.51 28.39
N GLU A 10 4.62 10.87 29.44
CA GLU A 10 3.19 10.77 29.70
C GLU A 10 2.63 12.10 30.20
N LEU A 11 1.33 12.31 29.99
CA LEU A 11 0.66 13.50 30.50
C LEU A 11 0.65 13.51 32.04
N PRO A 12 0.64 14.67 32.71
CA PRO A 12 0.68 14.74 34.16
C PRO A 12 -0.58 14.13 34.77
N GLU A 13 -0.42 13.23 35.74
CA GLU A 13 -1.55 12.65 36.48
C GLU A 13 -2.38 13.75 37.18
N GLY A 14 -3.70 13.68 37.04
CA GLY A 14 -4.64 14.58 37.73
C GLY A 14 -4.87 15.94 37.07
N LYS A 15 -4.15 16.29 35.99
CA LYS A 15 -4.49 17.45 35.15
C LYS A 15 -5.50 17.05 34.07
N ARG A 16 -6.49 17.91 33.81
CA ARG A 16 -7.34 17.73 32.62
C ARG A 16 -6.56 18.10 31.36
N GLN A 17 -6.86 17.47 30.23
CA GLN A 17 -6.17 17.75 28.96
C GLN A 17 -6.28 19.23 28.53
N GLU A 18 -7.35 19.91 28.94
CA GLU A 18 -7.61 21.34 28.71
C GLU A 18 -6.66 22.26 29.50
N GLU A 19 -6.01 21.74 30.56
CA GLU A 19 -5.09 22.47 31.44
C GLU A 19 -3.63 22.33 30.99
N ILE A 20 -3.40 21.70 29.82
CA ILE A 20 -2.09 21.41 29.24
C ILE A 20 -1.98 22.16 27.90
N THR A 21 -0.94 22.95 27.73
CA THR A 21 -0.61 23.54 26.43
C THR A 21 0.02 22.48 25.54
N PHE A 22 -0.47 22.36 24.30
CA PHE A 22 0.09 21.44 23.30
C PHE A 22 0.64 22.22 22.11
N ILE A 23 1.93 22.04 21.83
CA ILE A 23 2.55 22.48 20.60
C ILE A 23 2.40 21.35 19.58
N ARG A 24 1.46 21.50 18.64
CA ARG A 24 1.16 20.48 17.64
C ARG A 24 1.79 20.81 16.31
N ARG A 25 2.54 19.85 15.74
CA ARG A 25 3.12 19.97 14.41
C ARG A 25 2.74 18.79 13.52
N THR A 26 2.59 19.09 12.24
CA THR A 26 2.41 18.09 11.19
C THR A 26 3.66 18.07 10.32
N ALA A 27 4.13 16.88 10.01
CA ALA A 27 5.25 16.66 9.10
C ALA A 27 4.89 15.62 8.04
N VAL A 28 5.60 15.67 6.92
CA VAL A 28 5.53 14.69 5.83
C VAL A 28 6.90 14.08 5.61
N ARG A 29 6.94 12.80 5.25
CA ARG A 29 8.16 12.02 5.04
C ARG A 29 8.04 11.13 3.83
N GLY A 30 9.10 11.01 3.05
CA GLY A 30 9.16 10.19 1.85
C GLY A 30 9.87 8.85 2.09
N ILE A 31 9.17 7.75 1.84
CA ILE A 31 9.78 6.42 1.68
C ILE A 31 10.02 6.25 0.18
N ILE A 32 11.17 6.75 -0.26
CA ILE A 32 11.47 6.93 -1.69
C ILE A 32 12.26 5.73 -2.19
N TYR A 33 11.61 4.85 -2.96
CA TYR A 33 12.27 3.72 -3.59
C TYR A 33 13.02 4.13 -4.85
N ASP A 34 14.28 3.71 -4.93
CA ASP A 34 15.08 3.61 -6.15
C ASP A 34 15.41 2.13 -6.35
N ARG A 35 14.60 1.45 -7.18
CA ARG A 35 14.63 0.00 -7.33
C ARG A 35 14.54 -0.72 -5.97
N ASP A 36 15.57 -1.46 -5.58
CA ASP A 36 15.64 -2.21 -4.31
C ASP A 36 16.14 -1.38 -3.12
N ARG A 37 16.57 -0.14 -3.36
CA ARG A 37 17.13 0.79 -2.36
C ARG A 37 16.15 1.90 -2.01
N LEU A 38 16.46 2.60 -0.92
CA LEU A 38 15.81 3.82 -0.48
C LEU A 38 16.74 5.01 -0.70
N LEU A 39 16.19 6.11 -1.23
CA LEU A 39 16.82 7.43 -1.12
C LEU A 39 16.54 7.97 0.29
N MET A 40 17.60 8.20 1.05
CA MET A 40 17.57 8.71 2.42
C MET A 40 18.50 9.91 2.57
N VAL A 41 18.33 10.66 3.66
CA VAL A 41 19.30 11.66 4.11
C VAL A 41 20.27 10.98 5.08
N GLN A 42 21.57 11.15 4.90
CA GLN A 42 22.57 10.83 5.92
C GLN A 42 23.10 12.11 6.55
N THR A 43 23.24 12.12 7.87
CA THR A 43 23.79 13.27 8.62
C THR A 43 25.31 13.13 8.81
N ARG A 44 25.97 14.18 9.32
CA ARG A 44 27.38 14.15 9.75
C ARG A 44 27.70 13.13 10.83
N LEU A 45 26.69 12.66 11.58
CA LEU A 45 26.84 11.59 12.58
C LEU A 45 26.70 10.19 11.97
N GLY A 46 26.35 10.11 10.69
CA GLY A 46 26.25 8.89 9.91
C GLY A 46 24.91 8.15 10.03
N ASP A 47 23.98 8.64 10.84
CA ASP A 47 22.61 8.13 10.89
C ASP A 47 21.81 8.55 9.65
N TYR A 48 20.76 7.78 9.38
CA TYR A 48 19.87 7.94 8.24
C TYR A 48 18.51 8.47 8.67
N LYS A 49 17.98 9.43 7.91
CA LYS A 49 16.65 10.00 8.08
C LYS A 49 15.83 9.88 6.79
N PHE A 50 14.52 9.71 6.92
CA PHE A 50 13.61 9.83 5.79
C PHE A 50 13.50 11.31 5.38
N PRO A 51 13.72 11.63 4.08
CA PRO A 51 13.57 12.98 3.60
C PRO A 51 12.16 13.52 3.88
N GLY A 52 12.04 14.78 4.26
CA GLY A 52 10.79 15.44 4.57
C GLY A 52 10.89 16.42 5.74
N GLY A 53 9.80 17.13 6.01
CA GLY A 53 9.81 18.16 7.04
C GLY A 53 8.42 18.63 7.42
N GLY A 54 8.36 19.81 8.04
CA GLY A 54 7.11 20.41 8.50
C GLY A 54 6.26 20.90 7.32
N VAL A 55 4.95 20.76 7.45
CA VAL A 55 4.01 21.32 6.46
C VAL A 55 3.80 22.81 6.78
N GLN A 56 4.05 23.68 5.81
CA GLN A 56 3.89 25.13 5.97
C GLN A 56 2.42 25.57 5.89
N GLU A 57 2.13 26.80 6.29
CA GLU A 57 0.78 27.37 6.19
C GLU A 57 0.35 27.44 4.71
N ASN A 58 -0.83 26.90 4.40
CA ASN A 58 -1.39 26.77 3.05
C ASN A 58 -0.67 25.80 2.10
N GLU A 59 0.25 24.97 2.61
CA GLU A 59 0.94 23.95 1.82
C GLU A 59 0.20 22.61 1.90
N THR A 60 -0.03 21.96 0.76
CA THR A 60 -0.51 20.57 0.76
C THR A 60 0.60 19.62 1.19
N HIS A 61 0.24 18.42 1.66
CA HIS A 61 1.24 17.40 2.00
C HIS A 61 2.16 17.04 0.82
N GLU A 62 1.62 17.06 -0.41
CA GLU A 62 2.37 16.72 -1.61
C GLU A 62 3.39 17.81 -1.95
N GLU A 63 2.99 19.08 -1.88
CA GLU A 63 3.88 20.23 -2.10
C GLU A 63 5.00 20.27 -1.06
N ALA A 64 4.65 20.12 0.23
CA ALA A 64 5.62 20.04 1.32
C ALA A 64 6.63 18.93 1.09
N LEU A 65 6.15 17.72 0.77
CA LEU A 65 7.03 16.59 0.60
C LEU A 65 7.97 16.77 -0.61
N LYS A 66 7.46 17.28 -1.74
CA LYS A 66 8.30 17.56 -2.92
C LYS A 66 9.37 18.60 -2.64
N ARG A 67 9.01 19.68 -1.93
CA ARG A 67 9.93 20.75 -1.54
C ARG A 67 11.05 20.21 -0.66
N GLU A 68 10.71 19.55 0.43
CA GLU A 68 11.65 19.01 1.41
C GLU A 68 12.60 17.96 0.80
N ILE A 69 12.08 17.05 -0.04
CA ILE A 69 12.92 16.08 -0.76
C ILE A 69 13.96 16.80 -1.62
N ALA A 70 13.53 17.82 -2.36
CA ALA A 70 14.41 18.55 -3.26
C ALA A 70 15.45 19.41 -2.50
N GLU A 71 15.07 19.96 -1.35
CA GLU A 71 15.94 20.75 -0.47
C GLU A 71 17.01 19.86 0.20
N GLU A 72 16.60 18.76 0.82
CA GLU A 72 17.46 17.90 1.64
C GLU A 72 18.33 16.93 0.82
N THR A 73 17.82 16.46 -0.33
CA THR A 73 18.49 15.41 -1.13
C THR A 73 19.01 15.90 -2.48
N GLY A 74 18.48 17.02 -2.97
CA GLY A 74 18.72 17.55 -4.31
C GLY A 74 17.95 16.85 -5.43
N TYR A 75 17.24 15.73 -5.19
CA TYR A 75 16.48 15.03 -6.24
C TYR A 75 15.12 15.70 -6.49
N THR A 76 14.75 15.83 -7.76
CA THR A 76 13.52 16.55 -8.15
C THR A 76 12.51 15.69 -8.91
N ASP A 77 12.92 14.53 -9.40
CA ASP A 77 12.07 13.64 -10.20
C ASP A 77 11.52 12.49 -9.36
N VAL A 78 10.62 12.83 -8.44
CA VAL A 78 10.01 11.90 -7.48
C VAL A 78 8.50 11.89 -7.65
N THR A 79 7.94 10.70 -7.79
CA THR A 79 6.50 10.45 -7.80
C THR A 79 6.03 10.05 -6.41
N ILE A 80 5.05 10.76 -5.87
CA ILE A 80 4.37 10.41 -4.62
C ILE A 80 3.21 9.47 -4.98
N CYS A 81 3.22 8.25 -4.43
CA CYS A 81 2.30 7.19 -4.83
C CYS A 81 1.05 7.17 -3.94
N CYS A 82 1.23 6.99 -2.63
CA CYS A 82 0.14 6.99 -1.66
C CYS A 82 0.65 7.26 -0.24
N CYS A 83 -0.24 7.64 0.67
CA CYS A 83 0.04 7.60 2.09
C CYS A 83 0.22 6.14 2.54
N PHE A 84 1.26 5.86 3.33
CA PHE A 84 1.59 4.53 3.82
C PHE A 84 1.30 4.35 5.31
N GLY A 85 1.27 5.46 6.06
CA GLY A 85 0.97 5.42 7.49
C GLY A 85 1.49 6.64 8.23
N THR A 86 1.46 6.57 9.55
CA THR A 86 1.81 7.70 10.42
C THR A 86 2.72 7.29 11.58
N VAL A 87 3.55 8.23 12.03
CA VAL A 87 4.20 8.17 13.33
C VAL A 87 3.73 9.35 14.16
N PHE A 88 3.29 9.06 15.38
CA PHE A 88 2.97 10.06 16.38
C PHE A 88 4.05 10.09 17.46
N GLU A 89 4.55 11.28 17.78
CA GLU A 89 5.57 11.52 18.79
C GLU A 89 5.04 12.48 19.85
N GLN A 90 5.32 12.20 21.13
CA GLN A 90 5.01 13.08 22.25
C GLN A 90 6.16 13.15 23.26
N ASN A 91 6.56 14.37 23.61
CA ASN A 91 7.57 14.67 24.63
C ASN A 91 7.31 16.05 25.27
N ILE A 92 7.87 16.30 26.45
CA ILE A 92 7.84 17.62 27.09
C ILE A 92 8.80 18.55 26.34
N ASP A 93 8.37 19.78 26.06
CA ASP A 93 9.21 20.84 25.51
C ASP A 93 9.76 21.72 26.64
N TRP A 94 10.85 21.28 27.27
CA TRP A 94 11.48 21.98 28.39
C TRP A 94 12.00 23.39 28.05
N PHE A 95 11.98 23.82 26.78
CA PHE A 95 12.45 25.14 26.36
C PHE A 95 11.38 26.23 26.43
N GLU A 96 10.08 25.89 26.34
CA GLU A 96 8.97 26.87 26.29
C GLU A 96 8.02 26.85 27.50
N GLY A 97 8.34 26.07 28.55
CA GLY A 97 7.47 25.85 29.72
C GLY A 97 7.08 24.37 29.79
N ASP A 98 6.28 23.92 30.76
CA ASP A 98 5.83 22.51 30.83
C ASP A 98 4.83 22.12 29.71
N ASP A 99 5.05 22.61 28.49
CA ASP A 99 4.24 22.44 27.30
C ASP A 99 4.58 21.09 26.64
N TYR A 100 3.56 20.43 26.09
CA TYR A 100 3.73 19.13 25.44
C TYR A 100 3.89 19.31 23.94
N PHE A 101 5.03 18.87 23.41
CA PHE A 101 5.24 18.76 21.99
C PHE A 101 4.57 17.50 21.46
N GLN A 102 3.78 17.64 20.42
CA GLN A 102 3.15 16.55 19.70
C GLN A 102 3.42 16.70 18.21
N MET A 103 4.04 15.70 17.59
CA MET A 103 4.26 15.67 16.15
C MET A 103 3.55 14.48 15.52
N ARG A 104 2.83 14.73 14.43
CA ARG A 104 2.33 13.67 13.55
C ARG A 104 3.05 13.73 12.22
N SER A 105 3.85 12.72 11.95
CA SER A 105 4.56 12.54 10.68
C SER A 105 3.79 11.58 9.78
N TYR A 106 3.39 12.03 8.59
CA TYR A 106 2.77 11.22 7.55
C TYR A 106 3.84 10.69 6.60
N TYR A 107 3.89 9.37 6.43
CA TYR A 107 4.85 8.70 5.55
C TYR A 107 4.17 8.34 4.23
N TYR A 108 4.79 8.72 3.12
CA TYR A 108 4.31 8.43 1.77
C TYR A 108 5.25 7.44 1.08
N ILE A 109 4.69 6.47 0.37
CA ILE A 109 5.48 5.70 -0.60
C ILE A 109 5.75 6.60 -1.79
N CYS A 110 7.01 6.66 -2.21
CA CYS A 110 7.43 7.41 -3.38
C CYS A 110 8.32 6.54 -4.27
N ARG A 111 8.39 6.91 -5.55
CA ARG A 111 9.31 6.32 -6.54
C ARG A 111 10.22 7.41 -7.07
N LEU A 112 11.52 7.15 -7.04
CA LEU A 112 12.50 7.98 -7.74
C LEU A 112 12.53 7.57 -9.22
N ASN A 113 12.20 8.49 -10.11
CA ASN A 113 12.09 8.19 -11.54
C ASN A 113 13.41 8.36 -12.29
N SER A 114 14.28 9.28 -11.83
CA SER A 114 15.59 9.51 -12.43
C SER A 114 16.57 10.13 -11.44
N ASP A 115 17.85 10.12 -11.80
CA ASP A 115 18.91 10.81 -11.06
C ASP A 115 18.96 12.33 -11.31
N ARG A 116 17.85 12.92 -11.81
CA ARG A 116 17.76 14.37 -12.01
C ARG A 116 17.86 15.09 -10.67
N ARG A 117 18.79 16.06 -10.62
CA ARG A 117 19.09 16.83 -9.41
C ARG A 117 19.07 18.34 -9.66
N GLN A 118 18.88 19.08 -8.59
CA GLN A 118 19.14 20.50 -8.46
C GLN A 118 20.11 20.75 -7.29
N GLU A 119 20.60 21.98 -7.15
CA GLU A 119 21.34 22.38 -5.95
C GLU A 119 20.40 22.33 -4.74
N GLY A 120 20.75 21.49 -3.76
CA GLY A 120 20.00 21.41 -2.50
C GLY A 120 20.08 22.72 -1.75
N LYS A 121 19.04 23.04 -0.98
CA LYS A 121 18.94 24.26 -0.18
C LYS A 121 18.67 23.87 1.26
N LEU A 122 19.73 23.44 1.94
CA LEU A 122 19.64 23.10 3.35
C LEU A 122 19.48 24.36 4.18
N GLU A 123 18.58 24.34 5.16
CA GLU A 123 18.36 25.47 6.07
C GLU A 123 18.53 25.07 7.54
N GLY A 124 19.05 25.99 8.35
CA GLY A 124 19.17 25.84 9.80
C GLY A 124 19.83 24.53 10.24
N TYR A 125 19.04 23.68 10.93
CA TYR A 125 19.51 22.40 11.50
C TYR A 125 20.06 21.43 10.44
N GLU A 126 19.52 21.45 9.22
CA GLU A 126 19.94 20.55 8.14
C GLU A 126 21.35 20.86 7.66
N GLN A 127 21.68 22.15 7.59
CA GLN A 127 23.01 22.64 7.26
C GLN A 127 24.00 22.28 8.37
N ASP A 128 23.62 22.47 9.64
CA ASP A 128 24.43 22.11 10.82
C ASP A 128 24.71 20.60 10.90
N MET A 129 23.80 19.78 10.40
CA MET A 129 23.91 18.33 10.36
C MET A 129 24.51 17.80 9.06
N GLU A 130 24.91 18.68 8.14
CA GLU A 130 25.47 18.35 6.81
C GLU A 130 24.66 17.27 6.08
N TYR A 131 23.35 17.49 5.92
CA TYR A 131 22.47 16.54 5.24
C TYR A 131 22.97 16.19 3.82
N ARG A 132 23.00 14.89 3.51
CA ARG A 132 23.38 14.38 2.19
C ARG A 132 22.42 13.30 1.73
N GLY A 133 21.83 13.50 0.54
CA GLY A 133 21.02 12.49 -0.13
C GLY A 133 21.84 11.28 -0.59
N VAL A 134 21.57 10.11 -0.01
CA VAL A 134 22.28 8.86 -0.26
C VAL A 134 21.32 7.71 -0.52
N LYS A 135 21.76 6.71 -1.29
CA LYS A 135 20.98 5.51 -1.59
C LYS A 135 21.49 4.33 -0.76
N THR A 136 20.62 3.69 0.01
CA THR A 136 20.95 2.54 0.88
C THR A 136 19.78 1.58 0.98
N THR A 137 19.99 0.36 1.48
CA THR A 137 18.89 -0.55 1.77
C THR A 137 18.28 -0.25 3.15
N ALA A 138 16.99 -0.56 3.33
CA ALA A 138 16.34 -0.44 4.64
C ALA A 138 17.07 -1.26 5.73
N THR A 139 17.63 -2.42 5.36
CA THR A 139 18.39 -3.29 6.26
C THR A 139 19.70 -2.65 6.73
N GLU A 140 20.47 -2.07 5.81
CA GLU A 140 21.71 -1.37 6.14
C GLU A 140 21.45 -0.14 7.00
N ALA A 141 20.52 0.72 6.58
CA ALA A 141 20.14 1.92 7.33
C ALA A 141 19.64 1.56 8.73
N PHE A 142 18.80 0.52 8.86
CA PHE A 142 18.34 0.03 10.16
C PHE A 142 19.51 -0.41 11.04
N ALA A 143 20.47 -1.15 10.50
CA ALA A 143 21.62 -1.64 11.26
C ALA A 143 22.49 -0.47 11.76
N VAL A 144 22.74 0.52 10.91
CA VAL A 144 23.52 1.72 11.27
C VAL A 144 22.79 2.54 12.34
N ASN A 145 21.52 2.89 12.09
CA ASN A 145 20.72 3.68 13.04
C ASN A 145 20.58 2.96 14.38
N ARG A 146 20.32 1.65 14.38
CA ARG A 146 20.21 0.87 15.62
C ARG A 146 21.49 0.90 16.44
N ARG A 147 22.66 0.83 15.79
CA ARG A 147 23.96 0.93 16.48
C ARG A 147 24.14 2.31 17.10
N ILE A 148 23.99 3.38 16.31
CA ILE A 148 24.12 4.76 16.78
C ILE A 148 23.14 5.04 17.93
N ARG A 149 21.90 4.60 17.76
CA ARG A 149 20.83 4.71 18.76
C ARG A 149 21.22 4.06 20.08
N ARG A 150 21.77 2.85 20.02
CA ARG A 150 22.21 2.12 21.22
C ARG A 150 23.32 2.89 21.95
N GLU A 151 24.37 3.28 21.24
CA GLU A 151 25.53 3.99 21.80
C GLU A 151 25.10 5.35 22.39
N ALA A 152 24.19 6.06 21.74
CA ALA A 152 23.66 7.33 22.20
C ALA A 152 22.82 7.18 23.47
N TRP A 153 21.95 6.18 23.54
CA TRP A 153 21.17 5.90 24.75
C TRP A 153 22.03 5.44 25.93
N GLU A 154 23.10 4.66 25.69
CA GLU A 154 24.08 4.31 26.72
C GLU A 154 24.71 5.58 27.32
N LYS A 155 25.19 6.51 26.48
CA LYS A 155 25.75 7.80 26.93
C LYS A 155 24.73 8.71 27.63
N SER A 156 23.51 8.83 27.11
CA SER A 156 22.46 9.63 27.74
C SER A 156 22.15 9.14 29.16
N ARG A 157 22.09 7.81 29.35
CA ARG A 157 21.86 7.20 30.67
C ARG A 157 23.02 7.45 31.63
N GLU A 158 24.26 7.34 31.17
CA GLU A 158 25.45 7.67 31.97
C GLU A 158 25.46 9.14 32.40
N ALA A 159 24.96 10.04 31.54
CA ALA A 159 24.80 11.46 31.84
C ALA A 159 23.53 11.80 32.64
N GLY A 160 22.68 10.83 32.99
CA GLY A 160 21.41 11.06 33.67
C GLY A 160 20.32 11.73 32.82
N SER A 161 20.51 11.82 31.50
CA SER A 161 19.52 12.36 30.56
C SER A 161 18.44 11.33 30.24
N ARG A 162 17.19 11.81 30.14
CA ARG A 162 16.04 11.01 29.66
C ARG A 162 15.85 11.05 28.15
N TYR A 163 16.61 11.89 27.46
CA TYR A 163 16.49 12.10 26.02
C TYR A 163 17.81 11.83 25.30
N LEU A 164 17.71 11.55 24.00
CA LEU A 164 18.87 11.55 23.12
C LEU A 164 19.45 12.97 22.98
N PRO A 165 20.74 13.10 22.65
CA PRO A 165 21.32 14.38 22.26
C PRO A 165 20.53 15.02 21.12
N ARG A 166 20.44 16.36 21.10
CA ARG A 166 19.67 17.12 20.10
C ARG A 166 20.12 16.84 18.66
N GLU A 167 21.39 16.51 18.47
CA GLU A 167 21.96 16.15 17.18
C GLU A 167 21.42 14.82 16.63
N LEU A 168 20.82 13.98 17.48
CA LEU A 168 20.18 12.72 17.11
C LEU A 168 18.65 12.80 17.20
N ASP A 169 18.10 14.02 17.10
CA ASP A 169 16.65 14.23 17.07
C ASP A 169 15.97 13.41 15.96
N GLY A 170 14.87 12.76 16.31
CA GLY A 170 14.13 11.84 15.45
C GLY A 170 14.77 10.46 15.26
N LEU A 171 16.00 10.17 15.74
CA LEU A 171 16.67 8.88 15.49
C LEU A 171 15.83 7.67 15.90
N ASP A 172 15.12 7.74 17.03
CA ASP A 172 14.22 6.69 17.49
C ASP A 172 13.08 6.44 16.48
N ARG A 173 12.45 7.50 15.95
CA ARG A 173 11.45 7.42 14.88
C ARG A 173 12.00 6.77 13.63
N GLU A 174 13.10 7.29 13.10
CA GLU A 174 13.71 6.79 11.86
C GLU A 174 14.06 5.30 12.00
N THR A 175 14.62 4.92 13.16
CA THR A 175 14.98 3.53 13.47
C THR A 175 13.76 2.62 13.52
N GLU A 176 12.64 3.04 14.13
CA GLU A 176 11.44 2.19 14.23
C GLU A 176 10.74 2.06 12.87
N VAL A 177 10.70 3.10 12.04
CA VAL A 177 10.18 3.02 10.67
C VAL A 177 11.02 2.06 9.83
N LEU A 178 12.35 2.20 9.86
CA LEU A 178 13.27 1.30 9.15
C LEU A 178 13.14 -0.16 9.59
N LYS A 179 12.91 -0.40 10.89
CA LYS A 179 12.68 -1.74 11.45
C LYS A 179 11.45 -2.41 10.84
N GLN A 180 10.39 -1.66 10.57
CA GLN A 180 9.21 -2.19 9.87
C GLN A 180 9.55 -2.43 8.39
N LEU A 181 10.09 -1.42 7.71
CA LEU A 181 10.29 -1.45 6.25
C LEU A 181 11.22 -2.55 5.75
N LYS A 182 12.27 -2.90 6.50
CA LYS A 182 13.24 -3.94 6.06
C LYS A 182 12.62 -5.31 5.79
N ASP A 183 11.45 -5.60 6.37
CA ASP A 183 10.74 -6.87 6.25
C ASP A 183 9.45 -6.75 5.42
N LEU A 184 9.21 -5.60 4.75
CA LEU A 184 7.99 -5.34 3.98
C LEU A 184 8.21 -5.41 2.46
N TYR A 185 7.33 -6.15 1.79
CA TYR A 185 7.25 -6.23 0.33
C TYR A 185 6.33 -5.15 -0.25
N VAL A 186 5.21 -4.87 0.43
CA VAL A 186 4.12 -4.04 -0.11
C VAL A 186 4.54 -2.62 -0.48
N GLY A 187 5.45 -1.99 0.28
CA GLY A 187 5.93 -0.64 -0.04
C GLY A 187 6.69 -0.60 -1.37
N LYS A 188 7.53 -1.61 -1.61
CA LYS A 188 8.23 -1.80 -2.89
C LYS A 188 7.25 -2.04 -4.03
N MET A 189 6.28 -2.94 -3.82
CA MET A 189 5.26 -3.26 -4.82
C MET A 189 4.45 -2.01 -5.21
N ILE A 190 3.94 -1.24 -4.24
CA ILE A 190 3.17 -0.01 -4.47
C ILE A 190 3.95 0.98 -5.34
N ALA A 191 5.23 1.22 -5.03
CA ALA A 191 6.06 2.14 -5.78
C ALA A 191 6.23 1.73 -7.25
N GLN A 192 6.24 0.42 -7.53
CA GLN A 192 6.37 -0.11 -8.89
C GLN A 192 5.06 -0.06 -9.68
N ILE A 193 3.93 -0.38 -9.06
CA ILE A 193 2.65 -0.48 -9.78
C ILE A 193 1.93 0.87 -9.97
N TYR A 194 2.35 1.93 -9.28
CA TYR A 194 1.71 3.25 -9.42
C TYR A 194 1.70 3.72 -10.88
N GLY A 195 2.82 3.57 -11.58
CA GLY A 195 2.96 3.95 -13.00
C GLY A 195 2.02 3.17 -13.92
N CYS A 196 1.79 1.88 -13.63
CA CYS A 196 0.83 1.04 -14.36
C CYS A 196 -0.58 1.63 -14.28
N GLY A 197 -1.01 2.11 -13.10
CA GLY A 197 -2.35 2.68 -12.94
C GLY A 197 -2.52 4.00 -13.69
N GLN A 198 -1.44 4.76 -13.88
CA GLN A 198 -1.47 5.96 -14.72
C GLN A 198 -1.67 5.62 -16.20
N MET A 199 -1.18 4.47 -16.67
CA MET A 199 -1.46 3.99 -18.04
C MET A 199 -2.96 3.71 -18.24
N ILE A 200 -3.63 3.14 -17.24
CA ILE A 200 -5.08 2.91 -17.25
C ILE A 200 -5.85 4.24 -17.23
N ARG A 201 -5.44 5.16 -16.34
CA ARG A 201 -6.10 6.47 -16.16
C ARG A 201 -6.00 7.36 -17.40
N HIS A 202 -4.84 7.34 -18.06
CA HIS A 202 -4.54 8.17 -19.23
C HIS A 202 -4.65 7.43 -20.56
N ALA A 203 -5.33 6.28 -20.58
CA ALA A 203 -5.55 5.51 -21.80
C ALA A 203 -6.25 6.34 -22.88
N ASP A 204 -5.65 6.40 -24.07
CA ASP A 204 -6.25 7.03 -25.25
C ASP A 204 -7.33 6.10 -25.84
N ARG A 205 -8.58 6.32 -25.40
CA ARG A 205 -9.76 5.56 -25.86
C ARG A 205 -10.26 6.00 -27.25
N SER A 206 -9.72 7.07 -27.84
CA SER A 206 -10.14 7.53 -29.18
C SER A 206 -9.79 6.55 -30.29
N ARG A 207 -8.79 5.67 -30.06
CA ARG A 207 -8.37 4.61 -30.98
C ARG A 207 -9.27 3.37 -30.97
N MET A 208 -10.27 3.30 -30.09
CA MET A 208 -11.21 2.16 -29.99
C MET A 208 -12.15 2.01 -31.20
N VAL A 209 -12.23 3.01 -32.09
CA VAL A 209 -13.28 3.10 -33.14
C VAL A 209 -12.86 2.50 -34.51
N VAL A 210 -11.68 1.91 -34.67
CA VAL A 210 -11.21 1.43 -35.99
C VAL A 210 -10.87 -0.05 -35.99
N ASP A 211 -11.84 -0.91 -36.30
CA ASP A 211 -11.94 -1.65 -37.58
C ASP A 211 -12.96 -2.80 -37.45
N GLU A 212 -14.15 -2.65 -38.04
CA GLU A 212 -15.22 -3.67 -38.09
C GLU A 212 -14.87 -4.90 -38.95
N LYS A 213 -13.59 -5.11 -39.31
CA LYS A 213 -13.14 -6.30 -40.03
C LYS A 213 -12.25 -7.26 -39.25
N GLU A 214 -11.79 -6.92 -38.05
CA GLU A 214 -11.14 -7.83 -37.10
C GLU A 214 -11.00 -7.21 -35.68
N GLY A 215 -11.56 -6.01 -35.46
CA GLY A 215 -11.29 -5.14 -34.32
C GLY A 215 -12.42 -5.09 -33.27
N LYS A 216 -12.21 -5.84 -32.19
CA LYS A 216 -12.65 -5.58 -30.80
C LYS A 216 -11.65 -6.17 -29.81
N ALA A 217 -11.05 -7.31 -30.17
CA ALA A 217 -10.01 -7.98 -29.41
C ALA A 217 -8.68 -7.18 -29.34
N ASN A 218 -8.41 -6.27 -30.28
CA ASN A 218 -7.05 -5.73 -30.44
C ASN A 218 -6.67 -4.57 -29.48
N PHE A 219 -7.64 -3.75 -29.03
CA PHE A 219 -7.34 -2.57 -28.19
C PHE A 219 -7.13 -2.94 -26.73
N VAL A 220 -8.04 -3.77 -26.20
CA VAL A 220 -8.03 -4.17 -24.80
C VAL A 220 -6.79 -5.01 -24.51
N THR A 221 -6.59 -6.08 -25.29
CA THR A 221 -5.40 -6.93 -25.23
C THR A 221 -4.09 -6.15 -25.41
N ASP A 222 -4.08 -5.02 -26.12
CA ASP A 222 -2.90 -4.15 -26.22
C ASP A 222 -2.63 -3.36 -24.93
N TYR A 223 -3.66 -2.83 -24.26
CA TYR A 223 -3.48 -2.18 -22.96
C TYR A 223 -3.16 -3.17 -21.84
N ASP A 224 -3.87 -4.30 -21.77
CA ASP A 224 -3.59 -5.36 -20.80
C ASP A 224 -2.14 -5.84 -20.93
N ARG A 225 -1.68 -6.17 -22.15
CA ARG A 225 -0.30 -6.58 -22.40
C ARG A 225 0.71 -5.50 -21.99
N ARG A 226 0.49 -4.24 -22.37
CA ARG A 226 1.42 -3.13 -22.02
C ARG A 226 1.51 -2.92 -20.52
N VAL A 227 0.38 -2.99 -19.81
CA VAL A 227 0.35 -2.83 -18.36
C VAL A 227 1.03 -4.02 -17.68
N GLN A 228 0.81 -5.24 -18.18
CA GLN A 228 1.50 -6.43 -17.68
C GLN A 228 3.01 -6.35 -17.90
N GLU A 229 3.47 -6.03 -19.11
CA GLU A 229 4.89 -5.86 -19.43
C GLU A 229 5.57 -4.81 -18.54
N GLU A 230 4.91 -3.68 -18.27
CA GLU A 230 5.45 -2.64 -17.39
C GLU A 230 5.47 -3.09 -15.92
N ALA A 231 4.44 -3.81 -15.46
CA ALA A 231 4.38 -4.36 -14.11
C ALA A 231 5.49 -5.39 -13.88
N GLU A 232 5.65 -6.35 -14.79
CA GLU A 232 6.71 -7.36 -14.75
C GLU A 232 8.10 -6.73 -14.78
N ARG A 233 8.32 -5.75 -15.67
CA ARG A 233 9.58 -5.02 -15.76
C ARG A 233 9.90 -4.31 -14.44
N CYS A 234 8.98 -3.53 -13.90
CA CYS A 234 9.21 -2.75 -12.68
C CYS A 234 9.39 -3.65 -11.45
N LEU A 235 8.58 -4.70 -11.32
CA LEU A 235 8.71 -5.65 -10.21
C LEU A 235 10.00 -6.46 -10.33
N GLY A 236 10.39 -6.90 -11.54
CA GLY A 236 11.61 -7.65 -11.79
C GLY A 236 12.89 -6.87 -11.48
N GLU A 237 12.87 -5.54 -11.60
CA GLU A 237 13.99 -4.68 -11.17
C GLU A 237 14.23 -4.70 -9.65
N VAL A 238 13.18 -4.99 -8.87
CA VAL A 238 13.22 -4.99 -7.39
C VAL A 238 13.29 -6.40 -6.82
N PHE A 239 12.74 -7.37 -7.56
CA PHE A 239 12.62 -8.78 -7.19
C PHE A 239 13.18 -9.64 -8.34
N PRO A 240 14.50 -9.63 -8.57
CA PRO A 240 15.11 -10.22 -9.78
C PRO A 240 15.02 -11.76 -9.85
N GLU A 241 14.75 -12.42 -8.72
CA GLU A 241 14.58 -13.87 -8.65
C GLU A 241 13.10 -14.30 -8.75
N ALA A 242 12.17 -13.34 -8.80
CA ALA A 242 10.75 -13.65 -8.88
C ALA A 242 10.37 -14.11 -10.30
N VAL A 243 9.48 -15.09 -10.36
CA VAL A 243 8.79 -15.47 -11.60
C VAL A 243 7.45 -14.75 -11.70
N PHE A 244 6.87 -14.71 -12.90
CA PHE A 244 5.62 -14.03 -13.18
C PHE A 244 4.58 -15.03 -13.70
N VAL A 245 3.33 -14.78 -13.32
CA VAL A 245 2.13 -15.48 -13.77
C VAL A 245 1.11 -14.39 -14.08
N GLY A 246 0.92 -14.09 -15.35
CA GLY A 246 0.04 -13.02 -15.82
C GLY A 246 -1.17 -13.55 -16.60
N GLU A 247 -2.26 -12.78 -16.63
CA GLU A 247 -3.45 -13.10 -17.43
C GLU A 247 -3.14 -13.30 -18.92
N GLU A 248 -2.23 -12.50 -19.47
CA GLU A 248 -1.94 -12.45 -20.91
C GLU A 248 -0.88 -13.47 -21.37
N GLU A 249 -0.47 -14.40 -20.50
CA GLU A 249 0.51 -15.44 -20.83
C GLU A 249 -0.15 -16.76 -21.25
N ASP A 250 0.37 -17.40 -22.30
CA ASP A 250 -0.08 -18.73 -22.73
C ASP A 250 0.45 -19.86 -21.82
N VAL A 251 1.59 -19.64 -21.14
CA VAL A 251 2.28 -20.63 -20.30
C VAL A 251 2.79 -19.93 -19.04
N HIS A 252 2.31 -20.40 -17.89
CA HIS A 252 2.69 -19.83 -16.60
C HIS A 252 3.88 -20.55 -15.96
N ALA A 253 4.74 -19.80 -15.30
CA ALA A 253 5.79 -20.35 -14.46
C ALA A 253 5.19 -21.12 -13.25
N SER A 254 5.95 -22.09 -12.74
CA SER A 254 5.59 -22.75 -11.48
C SER A 254 5.81 -21.78 -10.31
N ILE A 255 4.80 -21.68 -9.44
CA ILE A 255 4.85 -20.88 -8.21
C ILE A 255 5.29 -21.67 -6.98
N GLU A 256 5.62 -22.97 -7.13
CA GLU A 256 5.88 -23.88 -6.00
C GLU A 256 7.13 -23.52 -5.18
N LYS A 257 8.10 -22.83 -5.79
CA LYS A 257 9.40 -22.50 -5.17
C LYS A 257 9.79 -21.06 -5.46
N GLY A 258 10.37 -20.42 -4.46
CA GLY A 258 10.84 -19.05 -4.58
C GLY A 258 9.70 -18.05 -4.64
N GLN A 259 10.01 -16.83 -5.08
CA GLN A 259 9.04 -15.75 -5.19
C GLN A 259 8.32 -15.81 -6.53
N ALA A 260 7.01 -15.59 -6.53
CA ALA A 260 6.25 -15.40 -7.76
C ALA A 260 5.23 -14.28 -7.62
N PHE A 261 5.05 -13.50 -8.68
CA PHE A 261 3.97 -12.53 -8.81
C PHE A 261 2.85 -13.06 -9.68
N ILE A 262 1.62 -12.98 -9.19
CA ILE A 262 0.39 -13.32 -9.91
C ILE A 262 -0.31 -12.00 -10.22
N ILE A 263 -0.41 -11.65 -11.50
CA ILE A 263 -0.75 -10.30 -11.96
C ILE A 263 -2.03 -10.34 -12.81
N ASP A 264 -3.01 -9.54 -12.42
CA ASP A 264 -4.06 -9.07 -13.32
C ASP A 264 -3.75 -7.60 -13.68
N PRO A 265 -3.37 -7.33 -14.94
CA PRO A 265 -3.00 -5.99 -15.36
C PRO A 265 -4.18 -5.01 -15.36
N ILE A 266 -5.39 -5.46 -15.70
CA ILE A 266 -6.61 -4.64 -15.72
C ILE A 266 -7.84 -5.50 -15.36
N ASP A 267 -8.00 -5.77 -14.06
CA ASP A 267 -9.21 -6.43 -13.55
C ASP A 267 -10.40 -5.49 -13.77
N GLY A 268 -11.46 -6.01 -14.38
CA GLY A 268 -12.58 -5.22 -14.88
C GLY A 268 -12.33 -4.60 -16.25
N THR A 269 -11.71 -5.36 -17.15
CA THR A 269 -11.40 -4.95 -18.53
C THR A 269 -12.60 -4.42 -19.32
N THR A 270 -13.79 -4.99 -19.10
CA THR A 270 -15.04 -4.47 -19.69
C THR A 270 -15.37 -3.06 -19.17
N ASN A 271 -15.13 -2.80 -17.88
CA ASN A 271 -15.33 -1.48 -17.28
C ASN A 271 -14.31 -0.48 -17.83
N PHE A 272 -13.05 -0.89 -17.99
CA PHE A 272 -12.01 -0.08 -18.63
C PHE A 272 -12.37 0.31 -20.07
N MET A 273 -12.85 -0.67 -20.86
CA MET A 273 -13.28 -0.45 -22.25
C MET A 273 -14.46 0.52 -22.35
N LYS A 274 -15.38 0.46 -21.38
CA LYS A 274 -16.60 1.28 -21.35
C LYS A 274 -16.45 2.60 -20.62
N ASP A 275 -15.25 2.94 -20.14
CA ASP A 275 -14.99 4.14 -19.33
C ASP A 275 -15.87 4.19 -18.06
N TYR A 276 -16.18 3.01 -17.49
CA TYR A 276 -17.06 2.88 -16.32
C TYR A 276 -16.36 3.20 -14.99
N HIS A 277 -15.04 3.40 -15.01
CA HIS A 277 -14.21 3.80 -13.86
C HIS A 277 -14.27 2.85 -12.65
N ALA A 278 -14.41 1.55 -12.93
CA ALA A 278 -14.30 0.48 -11.93
C ALA A 278 -13.41 -0.64 -12.47
N SER A 279 -12.13 -0.35 -12.60
CA SER A 279 -11.08 -1.34 -12.89
C SER A 279 -9.83 -1.04 -12.08
N CYS A 280 -8.98 -2.04 -11.89
CA CYS A 280 -7.78 -1.93 -11.05
C CYS A 280 -6.65 -2.81 -11.57
N ILE A 281 -5.45 -2.60 -11.02
CA ILE A 281 -4.34 -3.54 -11.13
C ILE A 281 -4.34 -4.42 -9.87
N SER A 282 -4.21 -5.73 -10.03
CA SER A 282 -4.11 -6.69 -8.93
C SER A 282 -2.79 -7.43 -8.99
N VAL A 283 -1.98 -7.35 -7.94
CA VAL A 283 -0.68 -8.03 -7.84
C VAL A 283 -0.62 -8.83 -6.55
N GLY A 284 -0.74 -10.14 -6.66
CA GLY A 284 -0.48 -11.09 -5.58
C GLY A 284 0.99 -11.52 -5.59
N MET A 285 1.59 -11.65 -4.42
CA MET A 285 2.94 -12.20 -4.26
C MET A 285 2.86 -13.52 -3.48
N THR A 286 3.52 -14.54 -4.00
CA THR A 286 3.72 -15.81 -3.31
C THR A 286 5.19 -16.04 -3.00
N ALA A 287 5.45 -16.83 -1.95
CA ALA A 287 6.74 -17.42 -1.66
C ALA A 287 6.52 -18.91 -1.36
N ASP A 288 7.22 -19.78 -2.10
CA ASP A 288 7.10 -21.24 -1.99
C ASP A 288 5.63 -21.73 -2.03
N GLY A 289 4.88 -21.23 -3.03
CA GLY A 289 3.47 -21.56 -3.25
C GLY A 289 2.48 -20.92 -2.26
N GLN A 290 2.95 -20.13 -1.28
CA GLN A 290 2.10 -19.50 -0.27
C GLN A 290 1.94 -18.01 -0.54
N ARG A 291 0.71 -17.48 -0.50
CA ARG A 291 0.44 -16.03 -0.55
C ARG A 291 1.13 -15.34 0.62
N VAL A 292 1.97 -14.34 0.34
CA VAL A 292 2.73 -13.59 1.36
C VAL A 292 2.44 -12.08 1.33
N ALA A 293 2.10 -11.51 0.18
CA ALA A 293 1.69 -10.11 0.07
C ALA A 293 0.70 -9.93 -1.08
N GLY A 294 -0.06 -8.84 -1.06
CA GLY A 294 -1.01 -8.49 -2.12
C GLY A 294 -1.21 -6.98 -2.18
N VAL A 295 -1.30 -6.45 -3.39
CA VAL A 295 -1.63 -5.04 -3.65
C VAL A 295 -2.69 -4.97 -4.74
N VAL A 296 -3.76 -4.22 -4.50
CA VAL A 296 -4.79 -3.88 -5.49
C VAL A 296 -4.85 -2.36 -5.60
N TYR A 297 -4.69 -1.82 -6.80
CA TYR A 297 -4.70 -0.38 -7.05
C TYR A 297 -5.84 0.03 -7.98
N ASN A 298 -6.82 0.77 -7.43
CA ASN A 298 -7.84 1.45 -8.22
C ASN A 298 -7.36 2.87 -8.58
N PRO A 299 -6.96 3.14 -9.85
CA PRO A 299 -6.38 4.43 -10.24
C PRO A 299 -7.40 5.56 -10.37
N TYR A 300 -8.70 5.24 -10.43
CA TYR A 300 -9.78 6.23 -10.53
C TYR A 300 -10.11 6.85 -9.18
N LEU A 301 -10.08 6.03 -8.11
CA LEU A 301 -10.29 6.48 -6.73
C LEU A 301 -8.98 6.76 -5.99
N GLU A 302 -7.84 6.48 -6.63
CA GLU A 302 -6.50 6.58 -6.03
C GLU A 302 -6.39 5.75 -4.73
N GLU A 303 -7.04 4.58 -4.71
CA GLU A 303 -7.06 3.67 -3.55
C GLU A 303 -6.08 2.52 -3.75
N PHE A 304 -5.04 2.48 -2.92
CA PHE A 304 -4.18 1.32 -2.77
C PHE A 304 -4.63 0.47 -1.59
N TYR A 305 -5.18 -0.70 -1.90
CA TYR A 305 -5.41 -1.76 -0.93
C TYR A 305 -4.20 -2.68 -0.89
N TYR A 306 -3.72 -2.99 0.31
CA TYR A 306 -2.58 -3.89 0.44
C TYR A 306 -2.56 -4.62 1.76
N ALA A 307 -1.96 -5.81 1.72
CA ALA A 307 -1.73 -6.63 2.88
C ALA A 307 -0.44 -7.44 2.73
N GLN A 308 0.16 -7.78 3.86
CA GLN A 308 1.26 -8.72 3.97
C GLN A 308 0.92 -9.68 5.09
N LYS A 309 1.18 -10.98 4.88
CA LYS A 309 0.78 -12.04 5.79
C LYS A 309 1.21 -11.77 7.23
N GLY A 310 0.26 -11.79 8.15
CA GLY A 310 0.43 -11.52 9.58
C GLY A 310 0.66 -10.06 9.95
N ARG A 311 0.37 -9.11 9.06
CA ARG A 311 0.64 -7.67 9.26
C ARG A 311 -0.60 -6.79 9.12
N GLY A 312 -1.76 -7.37 8.86
CA GLY A 312 -3.04 -6.66 8.67
C GLY A 312 -3.20 -6.10 7.26
N ALA A 313 -4.42 -5.64 6.97
CA ALA A 313 -4.79 -5.00 5.71
C ALA A 313 -4.93 -3.48 5.85
N TYR A 314 -4.65 -2.76 4.75
CA TYR A 314 -4.65 -1.30 4.73
C TYR A 314 -5.21 -0.75 3.42
N CYS A 315 -5.78 0.45 3.49
CA CYS A 315 -6.09 1.30 2.34
C CYS A 315 -5.47 2.68 2.55
N ASN A 316 -4.53 3.09 1.69
CA ASN A 316 -3.84 4.39 1.77
C ASN A 316 -3.31 4.74 3.19
N GLY A 317 -2.72 3.75 3.86
CA GLY A 317 -2.10 3.88 5.19
C GLY A 317 -3.07 3.77 6.37
N LYS A 318 -4.38 3.73 6.11
CA LYS A 318 -5.40 3.46 7.12
C LYS A 318 -5.62 1.96 7.24
N ALA A 319 -5.61 1.43 8.47
CA ALA A 319 -5.98 0.04 8.70
C ALA A 319 -7.43 -0.17 8.29
N ILE A 320 -7.72 -1.31 7.66
CA ILE A 320 -9.07 -1.70 7.27
C ILE A 320 -9.44 -3.03 7.91
N HIS A 321 -10.73 -3.20 8.16
CA HIS A 321 -11.31 -4.39 8.74
C HIS A 321 -12.63 -4.70 8.04
N VAL A 322 -12.96 -5.98 7.95
CA VAL A 322 -14.30 -6.41 7.52
C VAL A 322 -15.36 -5.87 8.48
N SER A 323 -16.58 -5.70 7.97
CA SER A 323 -17.75 -5.29 8.76
C SER A 323 -18.13 -6.33 9.81
N ASP A 324 -18.69 -5.93 10.95
CA ASP A 324 -19.26 -6.83 11.95
C ASP A 324 -20.80 -6.97 11.84
N GLU A 325 -21.41 -6.38 10.80
CA GLU A 325 -22.85 -6.43 10.58
C GLU A 325 -23.31 -7.82 10.06
N PRO A 326 -24.52 -8.26 10.45
CA PRO A 326 -25.15 -9.43 9.86
C PRO A 326 -25.64 -9.12 8.43
N LEU A 327 -25.81 -10.18 7.63
CA LEU A 327 -26.19 -10.09 6.22
C LEU A 327 -27.44 -9.23 5.98
N GLU A 328 -28.45 -9.32 6.86
CA GLU A 328 -29.73 -8.58 6.76
C GLU A 328 -29.59 -7.05 6.78
N ARG A 329 -28.46 -6.53 7.24
CA ARG A 329 -28.12 -5.10 7.22
C ARG A 329 -27.02 -4.76 6.22
N GLY A 330 -26.55 -5.78 5.51
CA GLY A 330 -25.35 -5.72 4.69
C GLY A 330 -25.60 -5.75 3.18
N ILE A 331 -24.57 -5.40 2.44
CA ILE A 331 -24.52 -5.46 0.99
C ILE A 331 -23.83 -6.77 0.57
N VAL A 332 -24.42 -7.46 -0.41
CA VAL A 332 -23.77 -8.57 -1.10
C VAL A 332 -23.28 -8.10 -2.45
N ILE A 333 -22.01 -8.31 -2.72
CA ILE A 333 -21.42 -8.10 -4.04
C ILE A 333 -21.32 -9.46 -4.73
N PHE A 334 -21.54 -9.50 -6.04
CA PHE A 334 -21.34 -10.73 -6.80
C PHE A 334 -20.83 -10.45 -8.21
N GLY A 335 -20.09 -11.41 -8.74
CA GLY A 335 -19.67 -11.42 -10.13
C GLY A 335 -20.52 -12.35 -10.98
N THR A 336 -20.65 -12.02 -12.26
CA THR A 336 -21.52 -12.74 -13.20
C THR A 336 -20.79 -13.77 -14.06
N ALA A 337 -19.46 -13.83 -14.00
CA ALA A 337 -18.61 -14.68 -14.83
C ALA A 337 -19.06 -14.72 -16.31
N PRO A 338 -19.20 -13.56 -17.00
CA PRO A 338 -19.95 -13.47 -18.25
C PRO A 338 -19.37 -14.30 -19.41
N TYR A 339 -18.10 -14.69 -19.33
CA TYR A 339 -17.42 -15.56 -20.29
C TYR A 339 -17.69 -17.06 -20.07
N TYR A 340 -18.33 -17.43 -18.95
CA TYR A 340 -18.62 -18.81 -18.56
C TYR A 340 -20.13 -18.98 -18.37
N GLN A 341 -20.84 -19.01 -19.50
CA GLN A 341 -22.32 -19.06 -19.52
C GLN A 341 -22.88 -20.29 -18.79
N GLU A 342 -22.11 -21.37 -18.68
CA GLU A 342 -22.46 -22.58 -17.92
C GLU A 342 -22.74 -22.31 -16.43
N TYR A 343 -22.22 -21.21 -15.86
CA TYR A 343 -22.50 -20.81 -14.47
C TYR A 343 -23.62 -19.79 -14.31
N ALA A 344 -24.23 -19.29 -15.40
CA ALA A 344 -25.19 -18.19 -15.33
C ALA A 344 -26.39 -18.52 -14.43
N ASP A 345 -27.01 -19.69 -14.62
CA ASP A 345 -28.17 -20.12 -13.83
C ASP A 345 -27.81 -20.27 -12.34
N GLN A 346 -26.65 -20.86 -12.04
CA GLN A 346 -26.15 -21.01 -10.67
C GLN A 346 -25.91 -19.64 -10.02
N THR A 347 -25.26 -18.73 -10.74
CA THR A 347 -24.95 -17.38 -10.26
C THR A 347 -26.21 -16.60 -9.91
N PHE A 348 -27.19 -16.54 -10.81
CA PHE A 348 -28.42 -15.78 -10.55
C PHE A 348 -29.32 -16.44 -9.52
N ALA A 349 -29.30 -17.78 -9.40
CA ALA A 349 -29.98 -18.48 -8.32
C ALA A 349 -29.36 -18.15 -6.94
N LEU A 350 -28.02 -18.10 -6.84
CA LEU A 350 -27.31 -17.66 -5.63
C LEU A 350 -27.59 -16.19 -5.32
N ALA A 351 -27.49 -15.31 -6.33
CA ALA A 351 -27.79 -13.89 -6.18
C ALA A 351 -29.22 -13.68 -5.66
N ARG A 352 -30.20 -14.43 -6.17
CA ARG A 352 -31.58 -14.38 -5.67
C ARG A 352 -31.68 -14.78 -4.21
N LYS A 353 -31.02 -15.87 -3.79
CA LYS A 353 -31.01 -16.31 -2.38
C LYS A 353 -30.41 -15.26 -1.45
N TYR A 354 -29.35 -14.59 -1.88
CA TYR A 354 -28.73 -13.51 -1.10
C TYR A 354 -29.61 -12.25 -1.10
N PHE A 355 -30.22 -11.89 -2.23
CA PHE A 355 -31.16 -10.77 -2.32
C PHE A 355 -32.31 -10.90 -1.31
N ASP A 356 -32.82 -12.12 -1.10
CA ASP A 356 -33.90 -12.38 -0.13
C ASP A 356 -33.46 -12.22 1.34
N LYS A 357 -32.15 -12.12 1.62
CA LYS A 357 -31.58 -12.04 2.98
C LYS A 357 -30.72 -10.81 3.26
N ALA A 358 -30.29 -10.09 2.24
CA ALA A 358 -29.40 -8.94 2.35
C ALA A 358 -30.15 -7.62 2.22
N LEU A 359 -29.48 -6.51 2.54
CA LEU A 359 -30.04 -5.16 2.32
C LEU A 359 -30.18 -4.86 0.82
N ASP A 360 -29.16 -5.19 0.03
CA ASP A 360 -29.15 -5.02 -1.42
C ASP A 360 -28.01 -5.81 -2.07
N LEU A 361 -28.01 -5.87 -3.40
CA LEU A 361 -26.95 -6.47 -4.21
C LEU A 361 -26.13 -5.42 -4.98
N ARG A 362 -24.85 -5.71 -5.23
CA ARG A 362 -23.99 -4.96 -6.17
C ARG A 362 -23.32 -5.93 -7.15
N ARG A 363 -23.11 -5.46 -8.37
CA ARG A 363 -22.29 -6.13 -9.40
C ARG A 363 -21.41 -5.05 -10.02
N SER A 364 -20.17 -4.91 -9.55
CA SER A 364 -19.28 -3.84 -10.00
C SER A 364 -18.56 -4.21 -11.31
N GLY A 365 -18.20 -5.49 -11.47
CA GLY A 365 -17.46 -5.98 -12.64
C GLY A 365 -15.94 -6.00 -12.50
N SER A 366 -15.40 -5.88 -11.29
CA SER A 366 -13.98 -6.10 -10.96
C SER A 366 -13.89 -6.92 -9.67
N ALA A 367 -13.39 -8.15 -9.78
CA ALA A 367 -13.34 -9.10 -8.66
C ALA A 367 -12.40 -8.62 -7.55
N ALA A 368 -11.25 -8.05 -7.91
CA ALA A 368 -10.26 -7.56 -6.97
C ALA A 368 -10.76 -6.31 -6.22
N ILE A 369 -11.49 -5.40 -6.87
CA ILE A 369 -12.17 -4.28 -6.18
C ILE A 369 -13.24 -4.82 -5.22
N ASP A 370 -14.03 -5.80 -5.65
CA ASP A 370 -15.13 -6.35 -4.83
C ASP A 370 -14.61 -7.07 -3.58
N LEU A 371 -13.52 -7.83 -3.70
CA LEU A 371 -12.79 -8.39 -2.56
C LEU A 371 -12.28 -7.29 -1.62
N CYS A 372 -11.69 -6.22 -2.17
CA CYS A 372 -11.22 -5.09 -1.37
C CYS A 372 -12.36 -4.33 -0.67
N ASN A 373 -13.55 -4.24 -1.27
CA ASN A 373 -14.73 -3.67 -0.63
C ASN A 373 -15.20 -4.50 0.57
N VAL A 374 -15.13 -5.84 0.48
CA VAL A 374 -15.37 -6.71 1.65
C VAL A 374 -14.31 -6.46 2.73
N ALA A 375 -13.02 -6.45 2.36
CA ALA A 375 -11.92 -6.20 3.29
C ALA A 375 -12.01 -4.84 3.99
N ALA A 376 -12.59 -3.83 3.32
CA ALA A 376 -12.81 -2.50 3.85
C ALA A 376 -14.12 -2.34 4.64
N GLY A 377 -14.88 -3.42 4.82
CA GLY A 377 -16.16 -3.40 5.53
C GLY A 377 -17.26 -2.61 4.81
N ARG A 378 -17.11 -2.40 3.49
CA ARG A 378 -18.12 -1.73 2.65
C ARG A 378 -19.21 -2.69 2.17
N ALA A 379 -18.95 -3.99 2.30
CA ALA A 379 -19.86 -5.08 2.02
C ALA A 379 -19.52 -6.28 2.90
N GLU A 380 -20.51 -7.14 3.13
CA GLU A 380 -20.43 -8.27 4.05
C GLU A 380 -19.97 -9.53 3.32
N LEU A 381 -20.22 -9.60 2.02
CA LEU A 381 -19.98 -10.79 1.22
C LEU A 381 -19.70 -10.45 -0.24
N TYR A 382 -18.75 -11.18 -0.83
CA TYR A 382 -18.53 -11.26 -2.27
C TYR A 382 -18.56 -12.73 -2.71
N PHE A 383 -19.21 -13.02 -3.84
CA PHE A 383 -19.08 -14.33 -4.48
C PHE A 383 -18.99 -14.27 -6.01
N GLU A 384 -18.26 -15.21 -6.59
CA GLU A 384 -18.27 -15.47 -8.04
C GLU A 384 -18.03 -16.95 -8.30
N CYS A 385 -18.77 -17.52 -9.25
CA CYS A 385 -18.78 -18.97 -9.49
C CYS A 385 -17.50 -19.50 -10.13
N VAL A 386 -16.73 -18.65 -10.80
CA VAL A 386 -15.46 -19.02 -11.40
C VAL A 386 -14.59 -17.79 -11.61
N LEU A 387 -13.36 -17.85 -11.13
CA LEU A 387 -12.32 -16.84 -11.31
C LEU A 387 -10.99 -17.52 -11.60
N SER A 388 -10.12 -16.82 -12.32
CA SER A 388 -8.70 -17.13 -12.47
C SER A 388 -7.89 -16.73 -11.23
N PRO A 389 -6.72 -17.33 -10.99
CA PRO A 389 -5.88 -16.99 -9.84
C PRO A 389 -5.53 -15.50 -9.71
N TRP A 390 -5.29 -14.80 -10.82
CA TRP A 390 -4.93 -13.38 -10.81
C TRP A 390 -6.06 -12.46 -10.33
N ASP A 391 -7.33 -12.83 -10.59
CA ASP A 391 -8.52 -12.10 -10.14
C ASP A 391 -8.62 -12.01 -8.60
N PHE A 392 -8.11 -13.01 -7.87
CA PHE A 392 -8.28 -13.10 -6.42
C PHE A 392 -6.99 -13.24 -5.60
N ALA A 393 -5.83 -13.52 -6.19
CA ALA A 393 -4.60 -13.79 -5.42
C ALA A 393 -4.27 -12.68 -4.42
N ALA A 394 -4.33 -11.41 -4.85
CA ALA A 394 -4.13 -10.25 -3.98
C ALA A 394 -5.33 -10.00 -3.06
N GLY A 395 -6.53 -9.86 -3.65
CA GLY A 395 -7.75 -9.48 -2.94
C GLY A 395 -8.12 -10.46 -1.83
N SER A 396 -7.95 -11.76 -2.05
CA SER A 396 -8.24 -12.79 -1.04
C SER A 396 -7.34 -12.69 0.19
N LEU A 397 -6.03 -12.45 0.02
CA LEU A 397 -5.12 -12.21 1.14
C LEU A 397 -5.50 -10.93 1.90
N ILE A 398 -5.88 -9.88 1.17
CA ILE A 398 -6.31 -8.61 1.77
C ILE A 398 -7.57 -8.81 2.64
N VAL A 399 -8.54 -9.60 2.19
CA VAL A 399 -9.72 -9.97 2.99
C VAL A 399 -9.33 -10.75 4.24
N GLU A 400 -8.47 -11.77 4.11
CA GLU A 400 -8.00 -12.59 5.24
C GLU A 400 -7.29 -11.73 6.30
N GLU A 401 -6.38 -10.84 5.88
CA GLU A 401 -5.64 -9.94 6.77
C GLU A 401 -6.51 -8.81 7.36
N ALA A 402 -7.66 -8.51 6.76
CA ALA A 402 -8.68 -7.62 7.32
C ALA A 402 -9.58 -8.32 8.37
N GLY A 403 -9.40 -9.63 8.59
CA GLY A 403 -10.18 -10.44 9.53
C GLY A 403 -11.36 -11.19 8.90
N GLY A 404 -11.50 -11.17 7.57
CA GLY A 404 -12.50 -11.92 6.83
C GLY A 404 -12.15 -13.38 6.62
N LYS A 405 -13.05 -14.10 5.95
CA LYS A 405 -12.85 -15.50 5.53
C LYS A 405 -13.02 -15.63 4.03
N VAL A 406 -12.12 -16.35 3.38
CA VAL A 406 -12.19 -16.64 1.94
C VAL A 406 -12.12 -18.14 1.70
N THR A 407 -13.05 -18.66 0.91
CA THR A 407 -13.18 -20.09 0.56
C THR A 407 -13.70 -20.23 -0.86
N THR A 408 -13.73 -21.45 -1.40
CA THR A 408 -14.55 -21.74 -2.58
C THR A 408 -16.04 -21.77 -2.22
N LEU A 409 -16.93 -21.72 -3.21
CA LEU A 409 -18.38 -21.93 -3.01
C LEU A 409 -18.73 -23.32 -2.46
N GLU A 410 -17.80 -24.27 -2.43
CA GLU A 410 -17.93 -25.58 -1.80
C GLU A 410 -17.42 -25.57 -0.34
N GLY A 411 -16.74 -24.49 0.07
CA GLY A 411 -16.13 -24.34 1.40
C GLY A 411 -14.69 -24.86 1.48
N GLY A 412 -14.09 -25.21 0.34
CA GLY A 412 -12.69 -25.63 0.27
C GLY A 412 -11.71 -24.45 0.28
N PRO A 413 -10.40 -24.74 0.41
CA PRO A 413 -9.37 -23.72 0.21
C PRO A 413 -9.31 -23.28 -1.26
N LEU A 414 -8.90 -22.04 -1.49
CA LEU A 414 -8.60 -21.55 -2.84
C LEU A 414 -7.35 -22.26 -3.40
N THR A 415 -7.26 -22.33 -4.73
CA THR A 415 -6.10 -22.85 -5.47
C THR A 415 -5.55 -21.78 -6.39
N LEU A 416 -4.23 -21.63 -6.46
CA LEU A 416 -3.58 -20.66 -7.36
C LEU A 416 -3.15 -21.29 -8.69
N GLU A 417 -3.41 -22.59 -8.89
CA GLU A 417 -2.98 -23.33 -10.09
C GLU A 417 -4.04 -23.36 -11.19
N LYS A 418 -5.30 -23.14 -10.83
CA LYS A 418 -6.43 -23.27 -11.74
C LYS A 418 -7.58 -22.37 -11.31
N LYS A 419 -8.53 -22.20 -12.23
CA LYS A 419 -9.77 -21.49 -11.94
C LYS A 419 -10.57 -22.19 -10.84
N CYS A 420 -11.18 -21.40 -9.96
CA CYS A 420 -12.09 -21.89 -8.93
C CYS A 420 -13.17 -20.85 -8.60
N SER A 421 -14.22 -21.29 -7.91
CA SER A 421 -15.18 -20.36 -7.32
C SER A 421 -14.56 -19.63 -6.13
N VAL A 422 -15.04 -18.41 -5.86
CA VAL A 422 -14.58 -17.59 -4.73
C VAL A 422 -15.78 -17.10 -3.93
N LEU A 423 -15.69 -17.23 -2.61
CA LEU A 423 -16.60 -16.70 -1.62
C LEU A 423 -15.77 -16.02 -0.53
N ALA A 424 -15.90 -14.70 -0.44
CA ALA A 424 -15.32 -13.88 0.62
C ALA A 424 -16.43 -13.37 1.54
N THR A 425 -16.23 -13.45 2.85
CA THR A 425 -17.21 -13.01 3.86
C THR A 425 -16.53 -12.25 4.97
N ASN A 426 -17.29 -11.44 5.69
CA ASN A 426 -16.86 -10.80 6.92
C ASN A 426 -16.70 -11.77 8.13
N GLY A 427 -16.96 -13.07 7.92
CA GLY A 427 -16.81 -14.10 8.96
C GLY A 427 -17.97 -14.21 9.94
N VAL A 428 -18.89 -13.23 9.97
CA VAL A 428 -20.17 -13.23 10.70
C VAL A 428 -21.26 -13.90 9.87
N VAL A 429 -21.29 -13.64 8.57
CA VAL A 429 -22.28 -14.20 7.65
C VAL A 429 -22.08 -15.71 7.48
N GLU A 430 -23.16 -16.48 7.72
CA GLU A 430 -23.21 -17.89 7.38
C GLU A 430 -23.46 -18.08 5.88
N LYS A 431 -22.74 -19.05 5.31
CA LYS A 431 -22.93 -19.48 3.92
C LYS A 431 -24.30 -20.14 3.72
N ILE A 432 -24.96 -19.86 2.59
CA ILE A 432 -26.32 -20.32 2.24
C ILE A 432 -26.30 -21.50 1.28
#